data_AF-A0A6I3EH29-F1
#
_entry.id   AF-A0A6I3EH29-F1
#
_cell.length_a   1.000
_cell.length_b   1.000
_cell.length_c   1.000
_cell.angle_alpha   90.00
_cell.angle_beta   90.00
_cell.angle_gamma   90.00
#
_symmetry.space_group_name_H-M   'P 1'
#
loop_
_entity.id
_entity.type
_entity.pdbx_description
1 polymer ?
#
loop_
_entity_poly.entity_id
_entity_poly.type
_entity_poly.pdbx_seq_one_letter_code
_entity_poly.pdbx_strand_id
1 'polypeptide(L)'
;MKRREDLGRPRNQPKIGVQYNRSAFGEFAENIARLMGTARFLIIQSIMVLIWVGLNVSFIAFRWDKYPFILLNLMFSIQAAYAAPLILLAHNRQEFRDREQAEIDRNVAIRTQNDAEFLAREIASVQLALSNVVTSDELAQQIERLNDSILKLTEKTS
;
A
#
# COMPACT_ATOMS: atom_id res chain seq x y z
N MET A 1 -49.65 -21.13 16.58
CA MET A 1 -48.32 -20.63 17.00
C MET A 1 -47.33 -20.82 15.85
N LYS A 2 -46.67 -19.74 15.41
CA LYS A 2 -45.74 -19.69 14.28
C LYS A 2 -44.32 -20.11 14.71
N ARG A 3 -43.73 -21.00 13.90
CA ARG A 3 -42.36 -20.98 13.34
C ARG A 3 -41.19 -20.69 14.30
N ARG A 4 -40.33 -21.70 14.46
CA ARG A 4 -38.88 -21.48 14.63
C ARG A 4 -38.15 -22.36 13.64
N GLU A 5 -37.77 -21.73 12.53
CA GLU A 5 -36.90 -22.30 11.50
C GLU A 5 -35.46 -22.20 12.01
N ASP A 6 -34.77 -23.34 12.02
CA ASP A 6 -33.35 -23.47 12.32
C ASP A 6 -32.51 -22.67 11.30
N LEU A 7 -32.11 -21.46 11.67
CA LEU A 7 -31.28 -20.55 10.87
C LEU A 7 -29.76 -20.71 11.14
N GLY A 8 -29.34 -21.83 11.73
CA GLY A 8 -27.98 -22.00 12.27
C GLY A 8 -26.96 -22.71 11.38
N ARG A 9 -27.26 -23.03 10.11
CA ARG A 9 -26.30 -23.71 9.23
C ARG A 9 -25.70 -22.72 8.22
N PRO A 10 -24.39 -22.43 8.26
CA PRO A 10 -23.76 -21.68 7.17
C PRO A 10 -23.96 -22.49 5.89
N ARG A 11 -24.70 -21.90 4.96
CA ARG A 11 -24.99 -22.48 3.64
C ARG A 11 -23.64 -22.67 2.95
N ASN A 12 -23.20 -23.92 2.83
CA ASN A 12 -21.96 -24.29 2.17
C ASN A 12 -22.14 -24.00 0.67
N GLN A 13 -21.84 -22.77 0.28
CA GLN A 13 -21.96 -22.30 -1.09
C GLN A 13 -20.84 -22.99 -1.87
N PRO A 14 -21.13 -23.86 -2.85
CA PRO A 14 -20.09 -24.43 -3.68
C PRO A 14 -19.40 -23.26 -4.37
N LYS A 15 -18.17 -22.96 -3.95
CA LYS A 15 -17.30 -22.02 -4.64
C LYS A 15 -17.01 -22.64 -6.00
N ILE A 16 -17.81 -22.28 -7.00
CA ILE A 16 -17.46 -22.46 -8.41
C ILE A 16 -16.31 -21.49 -8.66
N GLY A 17 -15.14 -21.83 -8.13
CA GLY A 17 -13.89 -21.22 -8.50
C GLY A 17 -13.58 -21.77 -9.87
N VAL A 18 -13.91 -21.01 -10.91
CA VAL A 18 -13.17 -21.08 -12.17
C VAL A 18 -11.71 -20.96 -11.73
N GLN A 19 -10.97 -22.07 -11.73
CA GLN A 19 -9.54 -22.08 -11.45
C GLN A 19 -8.88 -21.38 -12.63
N TYR A 20 -8.96 -20.06 -12.61
CA TYR A 20 -8.17 -19.20 -13.47
C TYR A 20 -6.73 -19.51 -13.13
N ASN A 21 -5.98 -20.07 -14.08
CA ASN A 21 -4.62 -20.52 -13.89
C ASN A 21 -3.72 -19.31 -13.60
N ARG A 22 -3.64 -18.96 -12.30
CA ARG A 22 -3.09 -17.71 -11.77
C ARG A 22 -1.58 -17.58 -12.03
N SER A 23 -0.90 -18.70 -12.30
CA SER A 23 0.52 -18.79 -12.65
C SER A 23 0.79 -18.39 -14.10
N ALA A 24 0.15 -19.04 -15.08
CA ALA A 24 0.33 -18.76 -16.50
C ALA A 24 -0.03 -17.30 -16.86
N PHE A 25 -1.07 -16.77 -16.23
CA PHE A 25 -1.47 -15.38 -16.43
C PHE A 25 -0.56 -14.37 -15.72
N GLY A 26 0.05 -14.77 -14.60
CA GLY A 26 1.03 -13.95 -13.88
C GLY A 26 2.29 -13.71 -14.70
N GLU A 27 2.84 -14.78 -15.29
CA GLU A 27 4.02 -14.69 -16.15
C GLU A 27 3.75 -13.85 -17.41
N PHE A 28 2.56 -14.00 -18.01
CA PHE A 28 2.16 -13.22 -19.18
C PHE A 28 2.02 -11.73 -18.87
N ALA A 29 1.36 -11.38 -17.77
CA ALA A 29 1.20 -10.00 -17.33
C ALA A 29 2.56 -9.36 -17.01
N GLU A 30 3.49 -10.10 -16.42
CA GLU A 30 4.82 -9.58 -16.11
C GLU A 30 5.67 -9.37 -17.37
N ASN A 31 5.54 -10.24 -18.37
CA ASN A 31 6.15 -10.02 -19.68
C ASN A 31 5.57 -8.78 -20.37
N ILE A 32 4.25 -8.60 -20.33
CA ILE A 32 3.56 -7.43 -20.88
C ILE A 32 4.01 -6.15 -20.15
N ALA A 33 4.13 -6.19 -18.81
CA ALA A 33 4.58 -5.06 -18.01
C ALA A 33 6.03 -4.66 -18.36
N ARG A 34 6.93 -5.64 -18.55
CA ARG A 34 8.29 -5.38 -19.03
C ARG A 34 8.33 -4.82 -20.45
N LEU A 35 7.43 -5.29 -21.33
CA LEU A 35 7.28 -4.79 -22.70
C LEU A 35 6.75 -3.35 -22.74
N MET A 36 5.70 -3.03 -21.97
CA MET A 36 5.05 -1.72 -21.95
C MET A 36 5.85 -0.65 -21.18
N GLY A 37 6.59 -1.03 -20.14
CA GLY A 37 7.42 -0.11 -19.35
C GLY A 37 8.69 0.37 -20.06
N THR A 38 9.02 -0.21 -21.22
CA THR A 38 10.25 0.11 -21.94
C THR A 38 9.94 1.01 -23.15
N ALA A 39 10.50 2.23 -23.19
CA ALA A 39 10.35 3.17 -24.31
C ALA A 39 10.69 2.58 -25.70
N ARG A 40 11.43 1.46 -25.73
CA ARG A 40 11.76 0.67 -26.92
C ARG A 40 10.54 0.14 -27.66
N PHE A 41 9.46 -0.25 -26.96
CA PHE A 41 8.25 -0.79 -27.60
C PHE A 41 7.58 0.26 -28.51
N LEU A 42 7.43 1.49 -28.01
CA LEU A 42 6.86 2.59 -28.78
C LEU A 42 7.70 2.91 -30.02
N ILE A 43 9.03 2.89 -29.91
CA ILE A 43 9.93 3.14 -31.04
C ILE A 43 9.76 2.07 -32.13
N ILE A 44 9.76 0.79 -31.76
CA ILE A 44 9.57 -0.33 -32.71
C ILE A 44 8.20 -0.22 -33.38
N GLN A 45 7.15 0.06 -32.61
CA GLN A 45 5.79 0.22 -33.13
C GLN A 45 5.70 1.39 -34.12
N SER A 46 6.29 2.55 -33.80
CA SER A 46 6.32 3.71 -34.70
C SER A 46 7.08 3.42 -36.00
N ILE A 47 8.22 2.74 -35.92
CA ILE A 47 8.99 2.34 -37.11
C ILE A 47 8.18 1.37 -37.98
N MET A 48 7.52 0.39 -37.37
CA MET A 48 6.68 -0.57 -38.11
C MET A 48 5.53 0.13 -38.85
N VAL A 49 4.87 1.09 -38.20
CA VAL A 49 3.82 1.92 -38.82
C VAL A 49 4.38 2.76 -39.97
N LEU A 50 5.54 3.40 -39.78
CA LEU A 50 6.20 4.18 -40.83
C LEU A 50 6.59 3.32 -42.04
N ILE A 51 7.15 2.13 -41.81
CA ILE A 51 7.47 1.17 -42.88
C ILE A 51 6.20 0.76 -43.62
N TRP A 52 5.12 0.46 -42.89
CA TRP A 52 3.85 0.07 -43.50
C TRP A 52 3.27 1.17 -44.39
N VAL A 53 3.24 2.41 -43.88
CA VAL A 53 2.81 3.58 -44.65
C VAL A 53 3.71 3.79 -45.87
N GLY A 54 5.04 3.71 -45.70
CA GLY A 54 6.02 3.85 -46.78
C GLY A 54 5.89 2.79 -47.88
N LEU A 55 5.67 1.52 -47.51
CA LEU A 55 5.40 0.43 -48.44
C LEU A 55 4.08 0.65 -49.19
N ASN A 56 3.02 1.06 -48.48
CA ASN A 56 1.71 1.32 -49.08
C ASN A 56 1.76 2.45 -50.12
N VAL A 57 2.47 3.54 -49.80
CA VAL A 57 2.67 4.67 -50.71
C VAL A 57 3.55 4.28 -51.89
N SER A 58 4.60 3.48 -51.69
CA SER A 58 5.50 3.04 -52.77
C SER A 58 4.84 2.05 -53.73
N PHE A 59 3.92 1.22 -53.24
CA PHE A 59 3.15 0.26 -54.04
C PHE A 59 1.81 0.82 -54.55
N ILE A 60 1.74 2.13 -54.83
CA ILE A 60 0.53 2.79 -55.38
C ILE A 60 0.04 2.12 -56.68
N ALA A 61 0.95 1.53 -57.47
CA ALA A 61 0.67 0.89 -58.74
C ALA A 61 -0.23 -0.36 -58.62
N PHE A 62 -0.23 -1.04 -57.46
CA PHE A 62 -1.07 -2.22 -57.21
C PHE A 62 -2.42 -1.87 -56.58
N ARG A 63 -2.70 -0.60 -56.27
CA ARG A 63 -3.96 -0.10 -55.68
C ARG A 63 -4.43 -0.90 -54.44
N TRP A 64 -3.50 -1.47 -53.69
CA TRP A 64 -3.80 -2.44 -52.63
C TRP A 64 -4.47 -1.79 -51.40
N ASP A 65 -4.23 -0.49 -51.13
CA ASP A 65 -5.00 0.30 -50.17
C ASP A 65 -5.05 1.79 -50.63
N LYS A 66 -6.21 2.25 -51.10
CA LYS A 66 -6.42 3.62 -51.60
C LYS A 66 -6.79 4.53 -50.42
N TYR A 67 -6.30 5.77 -50.40
CA TYR A 67 -6.62 6.76 -49.35
C TYR A 67 -8.14 6.80 -49.06
N PRO A 68 -8.62 6.59 -47.82
CA PRO A 68 -7.93 6.57 -46.52
C PRO A 68 -7.62 5.13 -46.05
N PHE A 69 -6.35 4.77 -45.92
CA PHE A 69 -5.82 3.42 -45.56
C PHE A 69 -6.75 2.56 -44.69
N ILE A 70 -7.68 1.82 -45.31
CA ILE A 70 -8.78 1.17 -44.58
C ILE A 70 -8.28 -0.03 -43.79
N LEU A 71 -7.27 -0.73 -44.32
CA LEU A 71 -6.69 -1.91 -43.68
C LEU A 71 -5.86 -1.51 -42.45
N LEU A 72 -5.12 -0.40 -42.53
CA LEU A 72 -4.36 0.10 -41.38
C LEU A 72 -5.29 0.55 -40.27
N ASN A 73 -6.37 1.27 -40.62
CA ASN A 73 -7.37 1.69 -39.65
C ASN A 73 -8.07 0.48 -39.00
N LEU A 74 -8.44 -0.54 -39.80
CA LEU A 74 -9.03 -1.78 -39.29
C LEU A 74 -8.07 -2.51 -38.34
N MET A 75 -6.79 -2.60 -38.70
CA MET A 75 -5.79 -3.26 -37.86
C MET A 75 -5.59 -2.52 -36.53
N PHE A 76 -5.52 -1.19 -36.54
CA PHE A 76 -5.45 -0.38 -35.32
C PHE A 76 -6.71 -0.53 -34.46
N SER A 77 -7.89 -0.60 -35.07
CA SER A 77 -9.16 -0.81 -34.35
C SER A 77 -9.16 -2.15 -33.61
N ILE A 78 -8.73 -3.23 -34.29
CA ILE A 78 -8.60 -4.57 -33.66
C ILE A 78 -7.52 -4.55 -32.57
N GLN A 79 -6.39 -3.89 -32.83
CA GLN A 79 -5.31 -3.76 -31.86
C GLN A 79 -5.79 -3.06 -30.57
N ALA A 80 -6.54 -1.96 -30.71
CA ALA A 80 -7.13 -1.25 -29.58
C ALA A 80 -8.19 -2.10 -28.85
N ALA A 81 -9.04 -2.81 -29.59
CA ALA A 81 -10.07 -3.69 -29.03
C ALA A 81 -9.48 -4.83 -28.20
N TYR A 82 -8.33 -5.40 -28.58
CA TYR A 82 -7.64 -6.43 -27.81
C TYR A 82 -6.80 -5.86 -26.65
N ALA A 83 -6.30 -4.62 -26.78
CA ALA A 83 -5.54 -3.97 -25.71
C ALA A 83 -6.41 -3.70 -24.48
N ALA A 84 -7.65 -3.24 -24.65
CA ALA A 84 -8.55 -2.90 -23.54
C ALA A 84 -8.76 -4.02 -22.49
N PRO A 85 -9.15 -5.26 -22.85
CA PRO A 85 -9.31 -6.35 -21.87
C PRO A 85 -7.98 -6.78 -21.25
N LEU A 86 -6.88 -6.71 -22.00
CA LEU A 86 -5.55 -7.01 -21.49
C LEU A 86 -5.10 -6.02 -20.42
N ILE A 87 -5.29 -4.72 -20.71
CA ILE A 87 -4.99 -3.63 -19.77
C ILE A 87 -5.89 -3.75 -18.53
N LEU A 88 -7.19 -4.06 -18.70
CA LEU A 88 -8.11 -4.26 -17.57
C LEU A 88 -7.64 -5.39 -16.65
N LEU A 89 -7.17 -6.49 -17.22
CA LEU A 89 -6.65 -7.62 -16.46
C LEU A 89 -5.33 -7.28 -15.74
N ALA A 90 -4.43 -6.53 -16.40
CA ALA A 90 -3.23 -6.02 -15.78
C ALA A 90 -3.55 -5.06 -14.61
N HIS A 91 -4.52 -4.16 -14.80
CA HIS A 91 -4.98 -3.22 -13.79
C HIS A 91 -5.60 -3.93 -12.57
N ASN A 92 -6.49 -4.92 -12.79
CA ASN A 92 -7.07 -5.72 -11.71
C ASN A 92 -6.01 -6.43 -10.85
N ARG A 93 -4.91 -6.89 -11.47
CA ARG A 93 -3.82 -7.52 -10.73
C ARG A 93 -3.00 -6.50 -9.95
N GLN A 94 -2.75 -5.32 -10.54
CA GLN A 94 -2.06 -4.24 -9.85
C GLN A 94 -2.87 -3.76 -8.64
N GLU A 95 -4.18 -3.51 -8.79
CA GLU A 95 -5.06 -3.14 -7.69
C GLU A 95 -5.07 -4.17 -6.55
N PHE A 96 -5.05 -5.47 -6.86
CA PHE A 96 -5.00 -6.51 -5.83
C PHE A 96 -3.72 -6.41 -4.99
N ARG A 97 -2.57 -6.22 -5.64
CA ARG A 97 -1.28 -6.03 -4.96
C ARG A 97 -1.27 -4.74 -4.14
N ASP A 98 -1.79 -3.65 -4.70
CA ASP A 98 -1.81 -2.35 -4.03
C ASP A 98 -2.72 -2.39 -2.78
N ARG A 99 -3.85 -3.12 -2.84
CA ARG A 99 -4.71 -3.36 -1.67
C ARG A 99 -4.01 -4.20 -0.60
N GLU A 100 -3.33 -5.28 -0.99
CA GLU A 100 -2.57 -6.12 -0.06
C GLU A 100 -1.46 -5.30 0.64
N GLN A 101 -0.71 -4.50 -0.12
CA GLN A 101 0.31 -3.61 0.43
C GLN A 101 -0.31 -2.57 1.39
N ALA A 102 -1.44 -1.97 1.02
CA ALA A 102 -2.13 -1.00 1.87
C ALA A 102 -2.63 -1.61 3.20
N GLU A 103 -3.07 -2.87 3.20
CA GLU A 103 -3.42 -3.59 4.43
C GLU A 103 -2.22 -3.85 5.33
N ILE A 104 -1.08 -4.22 4.75
CA ILE A 104 0.18 -4.40 5.48
C ILE A 104 0.61 -3.07 6.11
N ASP A 105 0.68 -2.01 5.31
CA ASP A 105 1.09 -0.67 5.76
C ASP A 105 0.18 -0.15 6.88
N ARG A 106 -1.14 -0.38 6.76
CA ARG A 106 -2.10 -0.04 7.81
C ARG A 106 -1.83 -0.80 9.12
N ASN A 107 -1.56 -2.10 9.05
CA ASN A 107 -1.24 -2.90 10.23
C ASN A 107 0.07 -2.44 10.88
N VAL A 108 1.08 -2.10 10.08
CA VAL A 108 2.35 -1.54 10.56
C VAL A 108 2.09 -0.20 11.25
N ALA A 109 1.33 0.70 10.64
CA ALA A 109 1.00 2.00 11.22
C ALA A 109 0.28 1.87 12.58
N ILE A 110 -0.68 0.95 12.70
CA ILE A 110 -1.37 0.68 13.97
C ILE A 110 -0.39 0.17 15.04
N ARG A 111 0.53 -0.74 14.68
CA ARG A 111 1.55 -1.24 15.62
C ARG A 111 2.48 -0.12 16.07
N THR A 112 2.99 0.67 15.12
CA THR A 112 3.86 1.81 15.43
C THR A 112 3.17 2.84 16.33
N GLN A 113 1.86 3.10 16.11
CA GLN A 113 1.09 3.97 16.98
C GLN A 113 0.99 3.40 18.41
N ASN A 114 0.66 2.12 18.55
CA ASN A 114 0.57 1.48 19.87
C ASN A 114 1.92 1.47 20.60
N ASP A 115 3.01 1.19 19.89
CA ASP A 115 4.36 1.20 20.46
C ASP A 115 4.74 2.62 20.92
N ALA A 116 4.40 3.65 20.13
CA ALA A 116 4.61 5.04 20.52
C ALA A 116 3.79 5.43 21.76
N GLU A 117 2.52 5.01 21.84
CA GLU A 117 1.68 5.24 23.02
C GLU A 117 2.21 4.52 24.25
N PHE A 118 2.70 3.29 24.10
CA PHE A 118 3.32 2.52 25.17
C PHE A 118 4.58 3.23 25.68
N LEU A 119 5.49 3.60 24.78
CA LEU A 119 6.71 4.34 25.13
C LEU A 119 6.40 5.68 25.80
N ALA A 120 5.39 6.43 25.32
CA ALA A 120 4.98 7.69 25.93
C ALA A 120 4.45 7.50 27.36
N ARG A 121 3.67 6.45 27.61
CA ARG A 121 3.20 6.11 28.96
C ARG A 121 4.35 5.70 29.88
N GLU A 122 5.29 4.94 29.37
CA GLU A 122 6.47 4.51 30.12
C GLU A 122 7.38 5.70 30.47
N ILE A 123 7.58 6.64 29.54
CA ILE A 123 8.32 7.87 29.81
C ILE A 123 7.59 8.73 30.85
N ALA A 124 6.26 8.86 30.75
CA ALA A 124 5.48 9.60 31.72
C ALA A 124 5.55 8.98 33.13
N SER A 125 5.50 7.65 33.23
CA SER A 125 5.63 6.96 34.53
C SER A 125 7.02 7.16 35.14
N VAL A 126 8.08 7.09 34.33
CA VAL A 126 9.46 7.40 34.74
C VAL A 126 9.58 8.85 35.21
N GLN A 127 8.99 9.80 34.49
CA GLN A 127 9.02 11.22 34.88
C GLN A 127 8.33 11.46 36.23
N LEU A 128 7.18 10.81 36.48
CA LEU A 128 6.49 10.88 37.76
C LEU A 128 7.33 10.26 38.89
N ALA A 129 7.96 9.11 38.64
CA ALA A 129 8.84 8.47 39.62
C ALA A 129 10.06 9.35 39.97
N LEU A 130 10.67 10.01 38.98
CA LEU A 130 11.76 10.96 39.19
C LEU A 130 11.30 12.23 39.91
N SER A 131 10.11 12.76 39.59
CA SER A 131 9.55 13.94 40.27
C SER A 131 9.42 13.73 41.78
N ASN A 132 9.12 12.51 42.22
CA ASN A 132 9.06 12.16 43.65
C ASN A 132 10.45 12.07 44.32
N VAL A 133 11.52 11.85 43.56
CA VAL A 133 12.91 11.79 44.07
C VAL A 133 13.58 13.18 44.06
N VAL A 134 13.06 14.13 43.27
CA VAL A 134 13.56 15.51 43.19
C VAL A 134 13.21 16.36 44.45
N THR A 135 12.53 15.81 45.46
CA THR A 135 12.30 16.46 46.77
C THR A 135 13.57 16.56 47.64
N SER A 136 14.73 16.80 47.03
CA SER A 136 15.92 17.30 47.75
C SER A 136 15.60 18.56 48.58
N ASP A 137 14.59 19.33 48.18
CA ASP A 137 14.08 20.49 48.94
C ASP A 137 13.38 20.10 50.26
N GLU A 138 12.67 18.96 50.31
CA GLU A 138 12.10 18.45 51.57
C GLU A 138 13.18 17.90 52.50
N LEU A 139 14.19 17.24 51.93
CA LEU A 139 15.35 16.78 52.68
C LEU A 139 16.16 17.95 53.24
N ALA A 140 16.35 19.02 52.45
CA ALA A 140 17.00 20.25 52.90
C ALA A 140 16.23 20.93 54.03
N GLN A 141 14.90 21.05 53.92
CA GLN A 141 14.07 21.61 54.98
C GLN A 141 14.06 20.78 56.25
N GLN A 142 14.11 19.44 56.14
CA GLN A 142 14.19 18.57 57.32
C GLN A 142 15.54 18.71 58.04
N ILE A 143 16.64 18.84 57.30
CA ILE A 143 17.96 19.11 57.88
C ILE A 143 17.97 20.48 58.59
N GLU A 144 17.40 21.51 57.97
CA GLU A 144 17.32 22.85 58.56
C GLU A 144 16.48 22.87 59.84
N ARG A 145 15.32 22.20 59.83
CA ARG A 145 14.47 22.05 61.03
C ARG A 145 15.16 21.28 62.16
N LEU A 146 15.93 20.24 61.83
CA LEU A 146 16.71 19.49 62.80
C LEU A 146 17.80 20.39 63.41
N ASN A 147 18.48 21.19 62.60
CA ASN A 147 19.52 22.11 63.06
C ASN A 147 18.95 23.19 64.00
N ASP A 148 17.82 23.80 63.64
CA ASP A 148 17.10 24.77 64.48
C ASP A 148 16.64 24.19 65.82
N SER A 149 16.22 22.92 65.82
CA SER A 149 15.77 22.23 67.03
C SER A 149 16.94 21.95 67.98
N ILE A 150 18.10 21.58 67.44
CA ILE A 150 19.34 21.39 68.22
C ILE A 150 19.82 22.72 68.81
N LEU A 151 19.76 23.81 68.04
CA LEU A 151 20.12 25.14 68.52
C LEU A 151 19.24 25.57 69.70
N LYS A 152 17.92 25.41 69.59
CA LYS A 152 16.98 25.73 70.67
C LYS A 152 17.18 24.91 71.94
N LEU A 153 17.53 23.63 71.81
CA LEU A 153 17.83 22.78 72.97
C LEU A 153 19.15 23.16 73.64
N THR A 154 20.14 23.57 72.85
CA THR A 154 21.42 24.06 73.34
C THR A 154 21.26 25.37 74.10
N GLU A 155 20.46 26.30 73.57
CA GLU A 155 20.20 27.62 74.18
C GLU A 155 19.38 27.53 75.48
N LYS A 156 18.56 26.48 75.64
CA LYS A 156 17.75 26.25 76.84
C LYS A 156 18.50 25.53 77.98
N THR A 157 19.71 25.05 77.69
CA THR A 157 20.57 24.30 78.63
C THR A 157 21.71 25.17 79.19
N SER A 158 21.96 26.35 78.61
CA SER A 158 22.75 27.45 79.21
C SER A 158 21.86 28.42 79.96
#